data_AF-A0A930U2M5-F1
#
_entry.id   AF-A0A930U2M5-F1
#
_cell.length_a   1.000
_cell.length_b   1.000
_cell.length_c   1.000
_cell.angle_alpha   90.00
_cell.angle_beta   90.00
_cell.angle_gamma   90.00
#
_symmetry.space_group_name_H-M   'P 1'
#
loop_
_entity.id
_entity.type
_entity.pdbx_description
1 polymer ?
#
loop_
_entity_poly.entity_id
_entity_poly.type
_entity_poly.pdbx_seq_one_letter_code
_entity_poly.pdbx_strand_id
1 'polypeptide(L)'
;MTWVDTLKLLHPFLAIGLVFPILGLVASLAWQTRQRRLQTVAGVKSKIPPVVGADHVRIGKVLTGAVVGICILGITRPSVGYILKNELVTQAPFQVVFL
;
A
#
# COMPACT_ATOMS: atom_id res chain seq x y z
N MET A 1 -8.98 4.74 27.54
CA MET A 1 -8.80 4.31 26.14
C MET A 1 -9.43 2.93 26.00
N THR A 2 -10.44 2.76 25.15
CA THR A 2 -11.10 1.45 25.00
C THR A 2 -10.40 0.61 23.93
N TRP A 3 -10.55 -0.73 23.98
CA TRP A 3 -10.05 -1.63 22.94
C TRP A 3 -10.49 -1.22 21.52
N VAL A 4 -11.69 -0.67 21.44
CA VAL A 4 -12.32 -0.15 20.22
C VAL A 4 -11.56 1.04 19.64
N ASP A 5 -10.97 1.88 20.50
CA ASP A 5 -10.17 3.04 20.09
C ASP A 5 -8.77 2.62 19.65
N THR A 6 -8.17 1.63 20.32
CA THR A 6 -6.87 1.06 19.92
C THR A 6 -6.94 0.45 18.51
N LEU A 7 -8.04 -0.23 18.19
CA LEU A 7 -8.25 -0.81 16.85
C LEU A 7 -8.37 0.25 15.74
N LYS A 8 -8.86 1.46 16.04
CA LYS A 8 -8.91 2.56 15.05
C LYS A 8 -7.51 3.08 14.69
N LEU A 9 -6.58 3.03 15.65
CA LEU A 9 -5.20 3.47 15.47
C LEU A 9 -4.33 2.44 14.74
N LEU A 10 -4.76 1.18 14.66
CA LEU A 10 -4.00 0.11 14.02
C LEU A 10 -3.72 0.41 12.54
N HIS A 11 -4.75 0.83 11.78
CA HIS A 11 -4.60 1.15 10.36
C HIS A 11 -3.57 2.27 10.10
N PRO A 12 -3.68 3.48 10.70
CA PRO A 12 -2.69 4.54 10.48
C PRO A 12 -1.30 4.18 11.04
N PHE A 13 -1.21 3.43 12.13
CA PHE A 13 0.06 2.94 12.65
C PHE A 13 0.77 2.01 11.66
N LEU A 14 0.06 1.04 11.09
CA LEU A 14 0.61 0.13 10.08
C LEU A 14 0.97 0.87 8.78
N ALA A 15 0.16 1.85 8.37
CA ALA A 15 0.48 2.67 7.20
C ALA A 15 1.81 3.40 7.37
N ILE A 16 2.03 4.03 8.54
CA ILE A 16 3.26 4.77 8.82
C ILE A 16 4.45 3.81 9.02
N GLY A 17 4.27 2.72 9.76
CA GLY A 17 5.36 1.79 10.11
C GLY A 17 5.79 0.88 8.96
N LEU A 18 4.90 0.58 8.01
CA LEU A 18 5.16 -0.39 6.94
C LEU A 18 5.12 0.25 5.55
N VAL A 19 4.06 0.98 5.20
CA VAL A 19 3.84 1.44 3.82
C VAL A 19 4.78 2.57 3.47
N PHE A 20 4.89 3.60 4.30
CA PHE A 20 5.74 4.76 3.99
C PHE A 20 7.24 4.43 3.86
N PRO A 21 7.84 3.59 4.71
CA PRO A 21 9.22 3.14 4.51
C PRO A 21 9.42 2.44 3.16
N ILE A 22 8.52 1.52 2.80
CA ILE A 22 8.59 0.81 1.51
C ILE A 22 8.39 1.79 0.35
N LEU A 23 7.49 2.76 0.47
CA LEU A 23 7.27 3.81 -0.53
C LEU A 23 8.55 4.61 -0.78
N GLY A 24 9.24 5.03 0.28
CA GLY A 24 10.52 5.73 0.17
C GLY A 24 11.57 4.89 -0.56
N LEU A 25 11.66 3.59 -0.24
CA LEU A 25 12.56 2.66 -0.92
C LEU A 25 12.25 2.56 -2.42
N VAL A 26 10.98 2.35 -2.78
CA VAL A 26 10.54 2.25 -4.18
C VAL A 26 10.81 3.54 -4.95
N ALA A 27 10.55 4.69 -4.34
CA ALA A 27 10.82 6.01 -4.93
C ALA A 27 12.33 6.22 -5.17
N SER A 28 13.18 5.79 -4.22
CA SER A 28 14.63 5.85 -4.37
C SER A 28 15.13 4.99 -5.54
N LEU A 29 14.58 3.78 -5.72
CA LEU A 29 14.93 2.86 -6.82
C LEU A 29 14.42 3.39 -8.17
N ALA A 30 13.23 4.01 -8.19
CA ALA A 30 12.70 4.67 -9.38
C ALA A 30 13.62 5.82 -9.82
N TRP A 31 14.07 6.62 -8.85
CA TRP A 31 14.99 7.73 -9.10
C TRP A 31 16.33 7.25 -9.64
N GLN A 32 16.93 6.23 -9.03
CA GLN A 32 18.17 5.61 -9.50
C GLN A 32 18.02 5.03 -10.91
N THR A 33 16.90 4.37 -11.21
CA THR A 33 16.60 3.86 -12.56
C THR A 33 16.57 4.99 -13.59
N ARG A 34 15.94 6.12 -13.25
CA ARG A 34 15.92 7.32 -14.09
C ARG A 34 17.32 7.92 -14.27
N GLN A 35 18.09 8.08 -13.20
CA GLN A 35 19.45 8.63 -13.26
C GLN A 35 20.37 7.77 -14.12
N ARG A 36 20.27 6.44 -14.03
CA ARG A 36 21.05 5.52 -14.87
C ARG A 36 20.75 5.71 -16.36
N ARG A 37 19.46 5.87 -16.73
CA ARG A 37 19.06 6.14 -18.12
C ARG A 37 19.68 7.44 -18.63
N LEU A 38 19.62 8.50 -17.84
CA LEU A 38 20.21 9.80 -18.20
C LEU A 38 21.73 9.71 -18.37
N GLN A 39 22.44 9.04 -17.46
CA GLN A 39 23.90 8.85 -17.56
C GLN A 39 24.30 8.04 -18.79
N THR A 40 23.53 6.99 -19.11
CA THR A 40 23.78 6.16 -20.30
C THR A 40 23.59 6.96 -21.59
N VAL A 41 22.55 7.82 -21.66
CA VAL A 41 22.31 8.72 -22.80
C VAL A 41 23.43 9.74 -22.96
N ALA A 42 24.00 10.24 -21.86
CA ALA A 42 25.14 11.15 -21.87
C ALA A 42 26.48 10.48 -22.24
N GLY A 43 26.49 9.18 -22.57
CA GLY A 43 27.70 8.43 -22.90
C GLY A 43 28.59 8.11 -21.69
N VAL A 44 28.12 8.38 -20.47
CA VAL A 44 28.87 8.15 -19.23
C VAL A 44 28.52 6.79 -18.66
N LYS A 45 29.54 5.98 -18.32
CA LYS A 45 29.33 4.69 -17.64
C LYS A 45 28.71 4.93 -16.26
N SER A 46 27.45 4.53 -16.10
CA SER A 46 26.73 4.68 -14.84
C SER A 46 27.30 3.77 -13.75
N LYS A 47 27.53 4.32 -12.56
CA LYS A 47 27.89 3.56 -11.33
C LYS A 47 26.68 2.83 -10.71
N ILE A 48 25.46 3.22 -11.09
CA ILE A 48 24.22 2.62 -10.60
C ILE A 48 24.09 1.23 -11.22
N PRO A 49 23.85 0.16 -10.46
CA PRO A 49 23.73 -1.18 -11.02
C PRO A 49 22.62 -1.32 -12.08
N PRO A 50 22.76 -2.22 -13.08
CA PRO A 50 21.69 -2.50 -14.04
C PRO A 50 20.45 -3.16 -13.41
N VAL A 51 20.60 -3.78 -12.24
CA VAL A 51 19.52 -4.51 -11.55
C VAL A 51 18.48 -3.59 -10.88
N VAL A 52 18.79 -2.30 -10.68
CA VAL A 52 17.93 -1.37 -9.93
C VAL A 52 16.51 -1.26 -10.50
N GLY A 53 16.35 -1.37 -11.83
CA GLY A 53 15.02 -1.39 -12.45
C GLY A 53 14.22 -2.64 -12.09
N ALA A 54 14.87 -3.81 -12.02
CA ALA A 54 14.23 -5.05 -11.61
C ALA A 54 13.89 -5.02 -10.11
N ASP A 55 14.78 -4.48 -9.28
CA ASP A 55 14.55 -4.30 -7.85
C ASP A 55 13.38 -3.34 -7.58
N HIS A 56 13.28 -2.23 -8.33
CA HIS A 56 12.13 -1.32 -8.28
C HIS A 56 10.81 -2.06 -8.49
N VAL A 57 10.74 -2.92 -9.52
CA VAL A 57 9.53 -3.70 -9.81
C VAL A 57 9.24 -4.71 -8.70
N ARG A 58 10.26 -5.43 -8.21
CA ARG A 58 10.08 -6.44 -7.17
C ARG A 58 9.55 -5.83 -5.88
N ILE A 59 10.18 -4.76 -5.39
CA ILE A 59 9.74 -4.07 -4.17
C ILE A 59 8.43 -3.32 -4.41
N GLY A 60 8.22 -2.77 -5.61
CA GLY A 60 6.95 -2.14 -6.01
C GLY A 60 5.75 -3.08 -5.87
N LYS A 61 5.89 -4.36 -6.25
CA LYS A 61 4.83 -5.37 -6.04
C LYS A 61 4.52 -5.57 -4.55
N VAL A 62 5.54 -5.58 -3.70
CA VAL A 62 5.37 -5.68 -2.24
C VAL A 62 4.64 -4.44 -1.71
N LEU A 63 5.00 -3.25 -2.17
CA LEU A 63 4.32 -2.00 -1.83
C LEU A 63 2.83 -2.05 -2.20
N THR A 64 2.51 -2.48 -3.42
CA THR A 64 1.11 -2.61 -3.87
C THR A 64 0.33 -3.57 -2.97
N GLY A 65 0.89 -4.73 -2.65
CA GLY A 65 0.26 -5.68 -1.73
C GLY A 65 0.02 -5.08 -0.34
N ALA A 66 1.01 -4.36 0.20
CA ALA A 66 0.88 -3.70 1.51
C ALA A 66 -0.20 -2.61 1.50
N VAL A 67 -0.24 -1.77 0.46
CA VAL A 67 -1.27 -0.72 0.31
C VAL A 67 -2.66 -1.34 0.23
N VAL A 68 -2.87 -2.34 -0.64
CA VAL A 68 -4.17 -3.01 -0.77
C VAL A 68 -4.60 -3.66 0.54
N GLY A 69 -3.70 -4.37 1.21
CA GLY A 69 -3.99 -5.00 2.50
C GLY A 69 -4.40 -3.99 3.57
N ILE A 70 -3.70 -2.86 3.66
CA ILE A 70 -4.03 -1.80 4.61
C ILE A 70 -5.33 -1.09 4.25
N CYS A 71 -5.63 -0.88 2.96
CA CYS A 71 -6.92 -0.36 2.52
C CYS A 71 -8.07 -1.28 2.94
N ILE A 72 -7.95 -2.60 2.74
CA ILE A 72 -8.93 -3.59 3.19
C ILE A 72 -9.13 -3.48 4.71
N LEU A 73 -8.05 -3.42 5.49
CA LEU A 73 -8.15 -3.25 6.95
C LEU A 73 -8.86 -1.94 7.34
N GLY A 74 -8.61 -0.86 6.60
CA GLY A 74 -9.23 0.44 6.82
C GLY A 74 -10.75 0.44 6.58
N ILE A 75 -11.20 -0.21 5.50
CA ILE A 75 -12.63 -0.27 5.14
C ILE A 75 -13.41 -1.35 5.89
N THR A 76 -12.75 -2.42 6.35
CA THR A 76 -13.42 -3.57 6.97
C THR A 76 -14.30 -3.14 8.14
N ARG A 77 -13.77 -2.32 9.05
CA ARG A 77 -14.49 -1.90 10.26
C ARG A 77 -15.73 -1.05 9.95
N PRO A 78 -15.65 0.05 9.18
CA PRO A 78 -16.84 0.84 8.85
C PRO A 78 -17.86 0.04 8.04
N SER A 79 -17.42 -0.83 7.11
CA SER A 79 -18.33 -1.69 6.33
C SER A 79 -19.10 -2.66 7.23
N VAL A 80 -18.40 -3.39 8.11
CA VAL A 80 -19.06 -4.29 9.09
C VAL A 80 -19.98 -3.50 10.01
N GLY A 81 -19.56 -2.33 10.48
CA GLY A 81 -20.39 -1.46 11.30
C GLY A 81 -21.68 -1.00 10.59
N TYR A 82 -21.60 -0.70 9.29
CA TYR A 82 -22.75 -0.32 8.47
C TYR A 82 -23.72 -1.50 8.24
N ILE A 83 -23.19 -2.70 7.97
CA ILE A 83 -23.98 -3.92 7.78
C ILE A 83 -24.76 -4.26 9.04
N LEU A 84 -24.12 -4.22 10.20
CA LEU A 84 -24.75 -4.55 11.49
C LEU A 84 -25.81 -3.52 11.88
N LYS A 85 -25.54 -2.23 11.65
CA LYS A 85 -26.48 -1.15 12.02
C LYS A 85 -27.78 -1.14 11.20
N ASN A 86 -27.74 -1.60 9.96
CA ASN A 86 -28.89 -1.58 9.05
C ASN A 86 -29.49 -2.98 8.84
N GLU A 87 -29.05 -3.99 9.60
CA GLU A 87 -29.51 -5.39 9.49
C GLU A 87 -29.53 -5.93 8.04
N LEU A 88 -28.55 -5.50 7.22
CA LEU A 88 -28.57 -5.72 5.77
C LEU A 88 -28.51 -7.19 5.38
N VAL A 89 -27.98 -8.04 6.26
CA VAL A 89 -27.95 -9.50 6.04
C VAL A 89 -29.36 -10.06 5.90
N THR A 90 -30.32 -9.52 6.65
CA THR A 90 -31.72 -9.97 6.63
C THR A 90 -32.55 -9.18 5.63
N GLN A 91 -32.36 -7.85 5.57
CA GLN A 91 -33.23 -6.97 4.78
C GLN A 91 -32.83 -6.85 3.32
N ALA A 92 -31.53 -6.93 3.01
CA ALA A 92 -31.01 -6.72 1.66
C ALA A 92 -29.69 -7.50 1.44
N PRO A 93 -29.73 -8.84 1.41
CA PRO A 93 -28.53 -9.69 1.41
C PRO A 93 -27.63 -9.46 0.19
N PHE A 94 -28.20 -9.12 -0.97
CA PHE A 94 -27.43 -8.78 -2.16
C PHE A 94 -26.55 -7.54 -1.96
N GLN A 95 -27.03 -6.55 -1.19
CA GLN A 95 -26.27 -5.33 -0.93
C GLN A 95 -24.97 -5.62 -0.17
N VAL A 96 -24.94 -6.65 0.68
CA VAL A 96 -23.74 -7.04 1.45
C VAL A 96 -22.60 -7.55 0.55
N VAL A 97 -22.92 -8.18 -0.58
CA VAL A 97 -21.92 -8.71 -1.53
C VAL A 97 -21.28 -7.61 -2.37
N PHE A 98 -22.01 -6.51 -2.61
CA PHE A 98 -21.57 -5.39 -3.46
C PHE A 98 -21.05 -4.18 -2.66
N LEU A 99 -20.82 -4.33 -1.35
CA LEU A 99 -20.36 -3.27 -0.43
C LEU A 99 -18.86 -3.33 -0.18
#